data_AF-A0A9E2UIX8-F1
#
_entry.id   AF-A0A9E2UIX8-F1
#
_cell.length_a   1.000
_cell.length_b   1.000
_cell.length_c   1.000
_cell.angle_alpha   90.00
_cell.angle_beta   90.00
_cell.angle_gamma   90.00
#
_symmetry.space_group_name_H-M   'P 1'
#
loop_
_entity.id
_entity.type
_entity.pdbx_description
1 polymer ?
#
loop_
_entity_poly.entity_id
_entity_poly.type
_entity_poly.pdbx_seq_one_letter_code
_entity_poly.pdbx_strand_id
1 'polypeptide(L)'
;NWPKLYTAEQSADLPAEELVELKAGADYGWPECYYDQNQQRLVLAPEYGGDGGKAVGLCANRQGPIAAFPGHWAPNALAIYLGNKLPQGYRGGAFIAFHGSWNRAPLPQGGYNVVFQPIANGKASGPFVVFADGFAGKHKEPGRAAFRPSGLAVAPDGALPNGALYVSDDVHGRIWRITYNGDGSDKVAAATASAPPTAAQSTAVPPEGIHPDAGRAPAPLATPPGATPQQVALGDRIFHGEADNGACSGCHGSDAGGSPVGPPLNTGHWLWGDGSLASLRDAIAKGVAKPKRYEGVMPPMGGSPMSKEDLDAVTAYVWAVGHAGKR
;
A
#
# COMPACT_ATOMS: atom_id res chain seq x y z
N ASN A 1 2.79 -13.01 10.51
CA ASN A 1 1.74 -12.18 11.16
C ASN A 1 1.48 -12.60 12.59
N TRP A 2 1.29 -11.64 13.50
CA TRP A 2 1.19 -11.84 14.96
C TRP A 2 -0.19 -11.43 15.53
N PRO A 3 -1.30 -12.05 15.10
CA PRO A 3 -2.67 -11.61 15.42
C PRO A 3 -3.07 -11.78 16.89
N LYS A 4 -2.25 -12.48 17.70
CA LYS A 4 -2.43 -12.55 19.16
C LYS A 4 -1.88 -11.33 19.89
N LEU A 5 -0.98 -10.59 19.24
CA LEU A 5 -0.28 -9.44 19.81
C LEU A 5 -0.78 -8.12 19.22
N TYR A 6 -1.22 -8.12 17.97
CA TYR A 6 -1.66 -6.92 17.25
C TYR A 6 -3.06 -7.07 16.67
N THR A 7 -3.83 -5.99 16.70
CA THR A 7 -5.09 -5.88 15.96
C THR A 7 -4.85 -5.76 14.45
N ALA A 8 -5.92 -5.84 13.65
CA ALA A 8 -5.86 -5.63 12.21
C ALA A 8 -5.40 -4.21 11.87
N GLU A 9 -5.90 -3.21 12.58
CA GLU A 9 -5.54 -1.80 12.42
C GLU A 9 -4.06 -1.58 12.77
N GLN A 10 -3.61 -2.13 13.89
CA GLN A 10 -2.19 -2.08 14.27
C GLN A 10 -1.33 -2.77 13.22
N SER A 11 -1.73 -3.93 12.70
CA SER A 11 -0.96 -4.63 11.66
C SER A 11 -0.91 -3.85 10.34
N ALA A 12 -1.94 -3.06 10.03
CA ALA A 12 -2.01 -2.25 8.82
C ALA A 12 -1.25 -0.92 8.91
N ASP A 13 -0.96 -0.44 10.13
CA ASP A 13 -0.27 0.84 10.35
C ASP A 13 1.09 0.70 11.03
N LEU A 14 1.41 -0.48 11.58
CA LEU A 14 2.72 -0.84 12.16
C LEU A 14 3.42 -1.93 11.35
N PRO A 15 4.77 -1.97 11.39
CA PRO A 15 5.65 -0.94 11.95
C PRO A 15 5.57 0.37 11.15
N ALA A 16 5.96 1.50 11.76
CA ALA A 16 5.99 2.77 11.05
C ALA A 16 6.95 2.71 9.86
N GLU A 17 6.64 3.44 8.80
CA GLU A 17 7.70 3.86 7.86
C GLU A 17 8.48 5.01 8.52
N GLU A 18 9.79 5.03 8.36
CA GLU A 18 10.68 5.88 9.15
C GLU A 18 11.51 6.82 8.27
N LEU A 19 11.57 8.11 8.66
CA LEU A 19 12.60 9.03 8.21
C LEU A 19 13.63 9.20 9.33
N VAL A 20 14.88 8.83 9.06
CA VAL A 20 15.96 8.89 10.04
C VAL A 20 17.01 9.94 9.66
N GLU A 21 17.58 10.61 10.67
CA GLU A 21 18.81 11.39 10.53
C GLU A 21 20.01 10.45 10.72
N LEU A 22 20.81 10.27 9.68
CA LEU A 22 21.98 9.39 9.73
C LEU A 22 23.10 9.98 10.59
N LYS A 23 23.54 9.22 11.60
CA LYS A 23 24.63 9.57 12.52
C LYS A 23 25.68 8.46 12.53
N ALA A 24 26.94 8.86 12.45
CA ALA A 24 28.04 7.91 12.49
C ALA A 24 28.00 7.07 13.78
N GLY A 25 27.99 5.75 13.63
CA GLY A 25 27.96 4.80 14.75
C GLY A 25 26.61 4.67 15.47
N ALA A 26 25.54 5.31 14.99
CA ALA A 26 24.22 5.14 15.57
C ALA A 26 23.59 3.79 15.18
N ASP A 27 22.81 3.25 16.11
CA ASP A 27 22.04 2.02 15.93
C ASP A 27 20.55 2.38 15.98
N TYR A 28 19.83 2.10 14.89
CA TYR A 28 18.41 2.42 14.72
C TYR A 28 17.48 1.28 15.12
N GLY A 29 18.04 0.17 15.62
CA GLY A 29 17.30 -0.90 16.30
C GLY A 29 16.95 -2.12 15.45
N TRP A 30 17.00 -2.04 14.11
CA TRP A 30 16.83 -3.22 13.26
C TRP A 30 17.92 -4.28 13.55
N PRO A 31 17.60 -5.60 13.62
CA PRO A 31 16.29 -6.23 13.37
C PRO A 31 15.41 -6.41 14.61
N GLU A 32 15.92 -6.05 15.80
CA GLU A 32 15.28 -6.38 17.08
C GLU A 32 14.15 -5.42 17.44
N CYS A 33 14.16 -4.22 16.89
CA CYS A 33 13.24 -3.14 17.22
C CYS A 33 12.48 -2.65 15.99
N TYR A 34 11.26 -2.16 16.23
CA TYR A 34 10.51 -1.35 15.27
C TYR A 34 9.94 -0.10 15.96
N TYR A 35 9.68 0.96 15.21
CA TYR A 35 9.05 2.16 15.75
C TYR A 35 7.53 2.04 15.78
N ASP A 36 6.94 2.27 16.95
CA ASP A 36 5.50 2.42 17.12
C ASP A 36 5.16 3.92 17.17
N GLN A 37 4.58 4.44 16.09
CA GLN A 37 4.25 5.86 15.99
C GLN A 37 3.14 6.30 16.96
N ASN A 38 2.28 5.38 17.41
CA ASN A 38 1.22 5.70 18.38
C ASN A 38 1.80 5.85 19.79
N GLN A 39 2.83 5.07 20.11
CA GLN A 39 3.57 5.17 21.38
C GLN A 39 4.77 6.13 21.31
N GLN A 40 5.13 6.58 20.11
CA GLN A 40 6.27 7.44 19.81
C GLN A 40 7.60 6.90 20.35
N ARG A 41 7.83 5.59 20.21
CA ARG A 41 9.05 4.93 20.69
C ARG A 41 9.35 3.64 19.93
N LEU A 42 10.62 3.24 19.97
CA LEU A 42 11.05 1.91 19.54
C LEU A 42 10.64 0.86 20.59
N VAL A 43 10.18 -0.28 20.11
CA VAL A 43 9.75 -1.43 20.93
C VAL A 43 10.30 -2.72 20.32
N LEU A 44 10.41 -3.79 21.12
CA LEU A 44 10.91 -5.07 20.64
C LEU A 44 9.95 -5.69 19.62
N ALA A 45 10.51 -6.18 18.52
CA ALA A 45 9.78 -6.97 17.54
C ALA A 45 9.42 -8.34 18.13
N PRO A 46 8.25 -8.91 17.77
CA PRO A 46 7.78 -10.19 18.31
C PRO A 46 8.74 -11.36 18.10
N GLU A 47 9.45 -11.37 16.97
CA GLU A 47 10.48 -12.37 16.61
C GLU A 47 11.61 -12.41 17.65
N TYR A 48 11.81 -11.31 18.38
CA TYR A 48 12.85 -11.12 19.39
C TYR A 48 12.26 -10.99 20.80
N GLY A 49 11.06 -11.55 21.03
CA GLY A 49 10.41 -11.59 22.34
C GLY A 49 9.56 -10.36 22.67
N GLY A 50 9.22 -9.53 21.67
CA GLY A 50 8.25 -8.45 21.81
C GLY A 50 6.83 -8.94 22.15
N ASP A 51 6.07 -8.11 22.87
CA ASP A 51 4.77 -8.46 23.47
C ASP A 51 3.62 -7.54 23.00
N GLY A 52 3.66 -7.09 21.74
CA GLY A 52 2.69 -6.15 21.21
C GLY A 52 3.00 -4.69 21.57
N GLY A 53 4.29 -4.35 21.69
CA GLY A 53 4.76 -2.99 21.90
C GLY A 53 4.85 -2.53 23.36
N LYS A 54 4.75 -3.41 24.36
CA LYS A 54 4.95 -3.06 25.78
C LYS A 54 6.42 -3.28 26.19
N ALA A 55 7.04 -4.32 25.66
CA ALA A 55 8.44 -4.68 25.84
C ALA A 55 9.33 -3.75 25.03
N VAL A 56 10.13 -2.94 25.73
CA VAL A 56 11.09 -2.02 25.11
C VAL A 56 12.50 -2.61 25.14
N GLY A 57 12.94 -3.13 26.28
CA GLY A 57 14.25 -3.78 26.42
C GLY A 57 15.41 -2.95 25.85
N LEU A 58 16.23 -3.57 24.99
CA LEU A 58 17.36 -2.94 24.31
C LEU A 58 16.96 -1.75 23.44
N CYS A 59 15.71 -1.69 22.97
CA CYS A 59 15.20 -0.65 22.08
C CYS A 59 15.20 0.75 22.71
N ALA A 60 15.21 0.83 24.05
CA ALA A 60 15.29 2.11 24.78
C ALA A 60 16.57 2.90 24.48
N ASN A 61 17.64 2.20 24.10
CA ASN A 61 18.95 2.78 23.83
C ASN A 61 19.24 2.96 22.33
N ARG A 62 18.26 2.69 21.47
CA ARG A 62 18.38 2.80 20.02
C ARG A 62 17.90 4.17 19.55
N GLN A 63 18.43 4.63 18.43
CA GLN A 63 18.11 5.92 17.85
C GLN A 63 16.80 5.81 17.06
N GLY A 64 15.75 6.48 17.54
CA GLY A 64 14.48 6.59 16.82
C GLY A 64 14.53 7.55 15.63
N PRO A 65 13.47 7.51 14.78
CA PRO A 65 13.35 8.36 13.61
C PRO A 65 13.08 9.83 13.96
N ILE A 66 13.32 10.71 12.99
CA ILE A 66 12.99 12.14 13.09
C ILE A 66 11.57 12.45 12.60
N ALA A 67 10.98 11.56 11.80
CA ALA A 67 9.58 11.55 11.40
C ALA A 67 9.12 10.12 11.11
N ALA A 68 7.83 9.85 11.27
CA ALA A 68 7.25 8.53 11.05
C ALA A 68 5.96 8.64 10.23
N PHE A 69 5.66 7.62 9.44
CA PHE A 69 4.49 7.54 8.56
C PHE A 69 3.77 6.21 8.76
N PRO A 70 2.50 6.09 8.32
CA PRO A 70 1.79 4.81 8.42
C PRO A 70 2.55 3.70 7.71
N GLY A 71 2.53 2.51 8.31
CA GLY A 71 3.22 1.33 7.81
C GLY A 71 2.82 0.92 6.41
N HIS A 72 3.75 0.22 5.75
CA HIS A 72 3.59 -0.42 4.45
C HIS A 72 3.41 0.53 3.27
N TRP A 73 3.56 1.85 3.44
CA TRP A 73 3.45 2.79 2.32
C TRP A 73 4.61 2.71 1.33
N ALA A 74 5.69 1.99 1.67
CA ALA A 74 6.82 1.67 0.80
C ALA A 74 7.52 2.94 0.25
N PRO A 75 8.26 3.69 1.08
CA PRO A 75 9.03 4.84 0.62
C PRO A 75 10.17 4.39 -0.30
N ASN A 76 10.14 4.81 -1.58
CA ASN A 76 11.16 4.42 -2.56
C ASN A 76 12.18 5.53 -2.86
N ALA A 77 11.81 6.79 -2.64
CA ALA A 77 12.72 7.91 -2.88
C ALA A 77 12.50 9.05 -1.90
N LEU A 78 13.59 9.78 -1.64
CA LEU A 78 13.63 10.98 -0.83
C LEU A 78 14.43 12.07 -1.55
N ALA A 79 13.94 13.30 -1.53
CA ALA A 79 14.65 14.47 -2.04
C ALA A 79 14.54 15.64 -1.07
N ILE A 80 15.67 16.15 -0.59
CA ILE A 80 15.72 17.38 0.21
C ILE A 80 15.45 18.57 -0.70
N TYR A 81 14.53 19.44 -0.30
CA TYR A 81 14.19 20.64 -1.04
C TYR A 81 14.76 21.88 -0.36
N LEU A 82 15.79 22.45 -0.98
CA LEU A 82 16.45 23.69 -0.56
C LEU A 82 16.10 24.90 -1.44
N GLY A 83 15.34 24.68 -2.51
CA GLY A 83 14.98 25.72 -3.46
C GLY A 83 13.95 26.71 -2.92
N ASN A 84 13.66 27.75 -3.69
CA ASN A 84 12.74 28.83 -3.28
C ASN A 84 11.54 29.05 -4.22
N LYS A 85 11.39 28.20 -5.25
CA LYS A 85 10.35 28.33 -6.29
C LYS A 85 8.98 27.79 -5.89
N LEU A 86 8.94 26.69 -5.14
CA LEU A 86 7.74 26.24 -4.45
C LEU A 86 7.38 27.18 -3.28
N PRO A 87 6.10 27.21 -2.84
CA PRO A 87 5.65 27.97 -1.68
C PRO A 87 6.55 27.84 -0.45
N GLN A 88 6.61 28.88 0.37
CA GLN A 88 7.49 28.94 1.55
C GLN A 88 7.35 27.72 2.47
N GLY A 89 6.14 27.16 2.61
CA GLY A 89 5.88 25.98 3.44
C GLY A 89 6.63 24.72 3.01
N TYR A 90 7.14 24.65 1.77
CA TYR A 90 7.92 23.52 1.27
C TYR A 90 9.43 23.70 1.44
N ARG A 91 9.91 24.83 1.97
CA ARG A 91 11.35 25.10 2.06
C ARG A 91 11.98 24.39 3.25
N GLY A 92 13.15 23.78 3.05
CA GLY A 92 13.96 23.20 4.13
C GLY A 92 13.48 21.84 4.64
N GLY A 93 12.64 21.13 3.88
CA GLY A 93 12.17 19.78 4.23
C GLY A 93 12.50 18.71 3.18
N ALA A 94 11.83 17.58 3.28
CA ALA A 94 12.04 16.42 2.42
C ALA A 94 10.76 16.04 1.67
N PHE A 95 10.85 15.88 0.35
CA PHE A 95 9.84 15.14 -0.41
C PHE A 95 10.13 13.65 -0.32
N ILE A 96 9.08 12.84 -0.17
CA ILE A 96 9.17 11.37 -0.10
C ILE A 96 8.15 10.78 -1.04
N ALA A 97 8.57 9.87 -1.92
CA ALA A 97 7.69 9.12 -2.81
C ALA A 97 7.33 7.80 -2.16
N PHE A 98 6.04 7.60 -1.88
CA PHE A 98 5.48 6.36 -1.40
C PHE A 98 4.92 5.56 -2.56
N HIS A 99 5.55 4.41 -2.81
CA HIS A 99 5.24 3.49 -3.90
C HIS A 99 3.89 2.80 -3.72
N GLY A 100 3.40 2.76 -2.48
CA GLY A 100 2.09 2.27 -2.15
C GLY A 100 2.08 0.83 -1.66
N SER A 101 1.17 0.56 -0.73
CA SER A 101 1.16 -0.69 0.02
C SER A 101 0.61 -1.87 -0.77
N TRP A 102 1.07 -3.06 -0.35
CA TRP A 102 0.48 -4.36 -0.71
C TRP A 102 0.00 -5.15 0.52
N ASN A 103 0.55 -4.86 1.71
CA ASN A 103 0.37 -5.66 2.93
C ASN A 103 -0.38 -4.90 4.04
N ARG A 104 -1.58 -4.39 3.73
CA ARG A 104 -2.45 -3.76 4.75
C ARG A 104 -3.76 -4.49 5.01
N ALA A 105 -3.98 -5.64 4.38
CA ALA A 105 -5.21 -6.41 4.55
C ALA A 105 -5.46 -6.75 6.04
N PRO A 106 -6.72 -6.64 6.53
CA PRO A 106 -7.95 -6.38 5.77
C PRO A 106 -8.25 -4.90 5.51
N LEU A 107 -7.40 -3.97 5.95
CA LEU A 107 -7.62 -2.55 5.73
C LEU A 107 -7.27 -2.16 4.28
N PRO A 108 -7.89 -1.08 3.75
CA PRO A 108 -7.56 -0.57 2.42
C PRO A 108 -6.07 -0.28 2.27
N GLN A 109 -5.55 -0.36 1.04
CA GLN A 109 -4.15 0.00 0.80
C GLN A 109 -3.91 1.51 0.95
N GLY A 110 -2.68 1.88 1.28
CA GLY A 110 -2.25 3.25 1.56
C GLY A 110 -1.03 3.66 0.73
N GLY A 111 -0.64 4.93 0.83
CA GLY A 111 0.44 5.51 0.03
C GLY A 111 -0.01 5.85 -1.40
N TYR A 112 0.82 5.51 -2.38
CA TYR A 112 0.66 5.89 -3.80
C TYR A 112 0.65 7.41 -3.99
N ASN A 113 1.50 8.11 -3.24
CA ASN A 113 1.54 9.56 -3.18
C ASN A 113 2.97 10.07 -2.97
N VAL A 114 3.14 11.37 -3.15
CA VAL A 114 4.34 12.10 -2.74
C VAL A 114 3.96 12.97 -1.55
N VAL A 115 4.68 12.85 -0.45
CA VAL A 115 4.52 13.72 0.72
C VAL A 115 5.67 14.69 0.84
N PHE A 116 5.47 15.73 1.63
CA PHE A 116 6.50 16.63 2.11
C PHE A 116 6.55 16.60 3.64
N GLN A 117 7.71 16.31 4.21
CA GLN A 117 7.97 16.42 5.64
C GLN A 117 8.76 17.71 5.91
N PRO A 118 8.18 18.71 6.60
CA PRO A 118 8.93 19.89 7.02
C PRO A 118 9.99 19.51 8.06
N ILE A 119 11.21 20.00 7.89
CA ILE A 119 12.36 19.72 8.76
C ILE A 119 12.98 21.05 9.22
N ALA A 120 13.38 21.12 10.48
CA ALA A 120 14.21 22.20 11.00
C ALA A 120 15.17 21.63 12.04
N ASN A 121 16.43 22.06 12.00
CA ASN A 121 17.46 21.66 12.97
C ASN A 121 17.59 20.13 13.13
N GLY A 122 17.56 19.41 12.00
CA GLY A 122 17.68 17.95 11.98
C GLY A 122 16.46 17.17 12.49
N LYS A 123 15.32 17.82 12.72
CA LYS A 123 14.08 17.18 13.21
C LYS A 123 12.86 17.60 12.39
N ALA A 124 11.80 16.80 12.41
CA ALA A 124 10.50 17.24 11.92
C ALA A 124 10.06 18.52 12.64
N SER A 125 9.66 19.54 11.87
CA SER A 125 9.16 20.82 12.42
C SER A 125 7.64 20.94 12.38
N GLY A 126 6.96 19.90 11.91
CA GLY A 126 5.50 19.81 11.82
C GLY A 126 5.04 18.47 11.23
N PRO A 127 3.73 18.27 11.07
CA PRO A 127 3.20 17.10 10.37
C PRO A 127 3.60 17.12 8.89
N PHE A 128 3.67 15.94 8.28
CA PHE A 128 3.83 15.86 6.83
C PHE A 128 2.60 16.39 6.09
N VAL A 129 2.80 16.73 4.82
CA VAL A 129 1.80 17.22 3.88
C VAL A 129 1.72 16.26 2.71
N VAL A 130 0.53 15.88 2.25
CA VAL A 130 0.38 15.18 0.96
C VAL A 130 0.58 16.21 -0.15
N PHE A 131 1.72 16.13 -0.83
CA PHE A 131 2.10 17.07 -1.89
C PHE A 131 1.43 16.73 -3.22
N ALA A 132 1.40 15.45 -3.58
CA ALA A 132 0.72 14.94 -4.76
C ALA A 132 0.13 13.55 -4.49
N ASP A 133 -1.10 13.31 -4.89
CA ASP A 133 -1.81 12.02 -4.77
C ASP A 133 -2.57 11.74 -6.08
N GLY A 134 -3.26 10.59 -6.16
CA GLY A 134 -4.05 10.17 -7.31
C GLY A 134 -3.27 9.29 -8.30
N PHE A 135 -2.00 8.99 -8.02
CA PHE A 135 -1.16 8.16 -8.90
C PHE A 135 -1.76 6.77 -9.13
N ALA A 136 -2.31 6.14 -8.09
CA ALA A 136 -2.95 4.83 -8.21
C ALA A 136 -4.20 4.83 -9.12
N GLY A 137 -4.80 5.99 -9.38
CA GLY A 137 -6.07 6.08 -10.09
C GLY A 137 -7.19 5.37 -9.32
N LYS A 138 -7.97 4.56 -10.03
CA LYS A 138 -9.16 3.90 -9.49
C LYS A 138 -8.83 2.79 -8.48
N HIS A 139 -7.70 2.10 -8.64
CA HIS A 139 -7.38 0.90 -7.88
C HIS A 139 -6.10 1.13 -7.06
N LYS A 140 -6.22 1.23 -5.72
CA LYS A 140 -5.06 1.32 -4.83
C LYS A 140 -4.56 -0.08 -4.49
N GLU A 141 -3.80 -0.67 -5.40
CA GLU A 141 -3.07 -1.94 -5.17
C GLU A 141 -1.98 -2.14 -6.22
N PRO A 142 -0.92 -2.94 -5.93
CA PRO A 142 0.27 -3.00 -6.78
C PRO A 142 0.02 -3.38 -8.23
N GLY A 143 -0.86 -4.36 -8.50
CA GLY A 143 -1.04 -4.90 -9.85
C GLY A 143 -2.06 -4.17 -10.72
N ARG A 144 -2.88 -3.28 -10.13
CA ARG A 144 -3.93 -2.53 -10.86
C ARG A 144 -3.83 -1.02 -10.71
N ALA A 145 -2.94 -0.52 -9.85
CA ALA A 145 -2.64 0.89 -9.76
C ALA A 145 -2.20 1.43 -11.12
N ALA A 146 -2.77 2.58 -11.49
CA ALA A 146 -2.41 3.25 -12.74
C ALA A 146 -0.94 3.66 -12.74
N PHE A 147 -0.40 4.10 -11.60
CA PHE A 147 1.01 4.48 -11.42
C PHE A 147 1.44 4.34 -9.96
N ARG A 148 2.73 4.13 -9.72
CA ARG A 148 3.34 3.98 -8.39
C ARG A 148 4.58 4.88 -8.27
N PRO A 149 4.51 5.98 -7.48
CA PRO A 149 5.64 6.89 -7.31
C PRO A 149 6.89 6.16 -6.79
N SER A 150 7.98 6.19 -7.55
CA SER A 150 9.20 5.42 -7.25
C SER A 150 10.46 6.28 -7.11
N GLY A 151 10.57 7.38 -7.86
CA GLY A 151 11.77 8.22 -7.91
C GLY A 151 11.44 9.70 -7.76
N LEU A 152 12.38 10.48 -7.22
CA LEU A 152 12.27 11.92 -7.05
C LEU A 152 13.52 12.64 -7.52
N ALA A 153 13.35 13.80 -8.18
CA ALA A 153 14.43 14.74 -8.45
C ALA A 153 13.93 16.19 -8.39
N VAL A 154 14.69 17.07 -7.76
CA VAL A 154 14.39 18.51 -7.74
C VAL A 154 15.19 19.17 -8.86
N ALA A 155 14.53 19.99 -9.68
CA ALA A 155 15.23 20.79 -10.67
C ALA A 155 16.24 21.72 -9.98
N PRO A 156 17.47 21.88 -10.49
CA PRO A 156 18.41 22.84 -9.94
C PRO A 156 17.81 24.25 -9.90
N ASP A 157 18.15 25.00 -8.86
CA ASP A 157 17.67 26.37 -8.71
C ASP A 157 18.02 27.22 -9.93
N GLY A 158 17.03 27.95 -10.45
CA GLY A 158 17.20 28.79 -11.64
C GLY A 158 17.20 28.03 -12.98
N ALA A 159 17.24 26.70 -13.00
CA ALA A 159 17.16 25.93 -14.25
C ALA A 159 15.79 26.06 -14.93
N LEU A 160 14.74 26.31 -14.14
CA LEU A 160 13.38 26.58 -14.62
C LEU A 160 12.81 27.81 -13.91
N PRO A 161 12.04 28.68 -14.60
CA PRO A 161 11.52 29.91 -14.03
C PRO A 161 10.62 29.65 -12.80
N ASN A 162 9.89 28.54 -12.82
CA ASN A 162 8.96 28.07 -11.79
C ASN A 162 9.49 26.89 -10.93
N GLY A 163 10.75 26.48 -11.11
CA GLY A 163 11.29 25.25 -10.51
C GLY A 163 10.53 24.00 -10.97
N ALA A 164 10.99 22.82 -10.54
CA ALA A 164 10.20 21.60 -10.72
C ALA A 164 10.58 20.51 -9.71
N LEU A 165 9.60 19.68 -9.35
CA LEU A 165 9.81 18.35 -8.80
C LEU A 165 9.48 17.33 -9.89
N TYR A 166 10.38 16.40 -10.14
CA TYR A 166 10.15 15.26 -11.01
C TYR A 166 9.80 14.04 -10.16
N VAL A 167 8.80 13.30 -10.60
CA VAL A 167 8.37 12.04 -9.99
C VAL A 167 8.41 10.98 -11.07
N SER A 168 8.99 9.81 -10.80
CA SER A 168 8.92 8.66 -11.72
C SER A 168 7.96 7.60 -11.21
N ASP A 169 7.46 6.80 -12.14
CA ASP A 169 6.77 5.53 -11.93
C ASP A 169 7.55 4.42 -12.64
N ASP A 170 7.83 3.34 -11.91
CA ASP A 170 8.59 2.19 -12.39
C ASP A 170 7.70 1.12 -13.04
N VAL A 171 6.38 1.18 -12.86
CA VAL A 171 5.44 0.21 -13.44
C VAL A 171 5.21 0.49 -14.94
N HIS A 172 5.00 1.74 -15.31
CA HIS A 172 4.70 2.17 -16.67
C HIS A 172 5.75 3.14 -17.25
N GLY A 173 6.79 3.48 -16.48
CA GLY A 173 7.89 4.34 -16.93
C GLY A 173 7.52 5.81 -17.06
N ARG A 174 6.39 6.25 -16.48
CA ARG A 174 5.95 7.64 -16.59
C ARG A 174 6.80 8.55 -15.71
N ILE A 175 7.12 9.75 -16.22
CA ILE A 175 7.76 10.82 -15.47
C ILE A 175 6.85 12.05 -15.46
N TRP A 176 6.48 12.51 -14.27
CA TRP A 176 5.78 13.78 -14.08
C TRP A 176 6.79 14.90 -13.84
N ARG A 177 6.51 16.07 -14.39
CA ARG A 177 7.16 17.33 -14.01
C ARG A 177 6.12 18.22 -13.31
N ILE A 178 6.24 18.36 -12.00
CA ILE A 178 5.37 19.18 -11.18
C ILE A 178 6.00 20.56 -11.05
N THR A 179 5.28 21.59 -11.48
CA THR A 179 5.72 23.00 -11.44
C THR A 179 4.69 23.87 -10.73
N TYR A 180 5.15 24.92 -10.06
CA TYR A 180 4.27 25.85 -9.36
C TYR A 180 4.07 27.14 -10.15
N ASN A 181 2.81 27.55 -10.37
CA ASN A 181 2.47 28.72 -11.20
C ASN A 181 1.90 29.90 -10.40
N GLY A 182 2.03 29.90 -9.07
CA GLY A 182 1.63 31.03 -8.21
C GLY A 182 2.81 31.91 -7.80
N ASP A 183 2.55 32.90 -6.93
CA ASP A 183 3.61 33.59 -6.19
C ASP A 183 3.94 32.79 -4.92
N GLY A 184 5.21 32.67 -4.52
CA GLY A 184 5.62 31.73 -3.46
C GLY A 184 5.07 31.99 -2.05
N SER A 185 4.13 32.94 -1.89
CA SER A 185 3.45 33.32 -0.65
C SER A 185 2.29 32.40 -0.26
N ASP A 186 1.83 31.54 -1.17
CA ASP A 186 0.67 30.68 -0.90
C ASP A 186 0.87 29.79 0.33
N LYS A 187 -0.18 29.66 1.13
CA LYS A 187 -0.17 28.82 2.33
C LYS A 187 -0.25 27.36 1.93
N VAL A 188 0.69 26.55 2.43
CA VAL A 188 0.63 25.09 2.35
C VAL A 188 -0.25 24.59 3.50
N ALA A 189 -1.38 23.96 3.18
CA ALA A 189 -2.21 23.32 4.19
C ALA A 189 -1.52 22.05 4.70
N ALA A 190 -1.59 21.79 6.01
CA ALA A 190 -1.19 20.49 6.57
C ALA A 190 -2.05 19.38 5.93
N ALA A 191 -1.51 18.16 5.78
CA ALA A 191 -2.31 17.04 5.34
C ALA A 191 -3.49 16.83 6.31
N THR A 192 -4.72 16.94 5.82
CA THR A 192 -5.87 16.32 6.50
C THR A 192 -5.84 14.83 6.18
N ALA A 193 -6.40 14.00 7.07
CA ALA A 193 -6.65 12.60 6.76
C ALA A 193 -7.36 12.50 5.40
N SER A 194 -6.89 11.58 4.54
CA SER A 194 -7.29 11.48 3.14
C SER A 194 -8.80 11.54 2.99
N ALA A 195 -9.32 12.65 2.45
CA ALA A 195 -10.67 12.65 1.92
C ALA A 195 -10.69 11.73 0.68
N PRO A 196 -11.79 10.97 0.44
CA PRO A 196 -11.93 10.21 -0.79
C PRO A 196 -11.75 11.16 -1.99
N PRO A 197 -11.09 10.71 -3.07
CA PRO A 197 -10.71 11.59 -4.16
C PRO A 197 -11.96 12.21 -4.79
N THR A 198 -12.02 13.54 -4.79
CA THR A 198 -12.85 14.26 -5.77
C THR A 198 -12.21 13.99 -7.12
N ALA A 199 -12.93 13.31 -8.02
CA ALA A 199 -12.44 12.98 -9.35
C ALA A 199 -12.01 14.26 -10.09
N ALA A 200 -10.71 14.52 -10.16
CA ALA A 200 -10.17 15.51 -11.07
C ALA A 200 -10.34 14.96 -12.50
N GLN A 201 -11.24 15.58 -13.26
CA GLN A 201 -11.40 15.32 -14.69
C GLN A 201 -10.19 15.87 -15.43
N SER A 202 -9.14 15.05 -15.57
CA SER A 202 -8.08 15.28 -16.56
C SER A 202 -8.32 14.32 -17.72
N THR A 203 -8.82 14.84 -18.84
CA THR A 203 -9.03 14.13 -20.10
C THR A 203 -7.77 14.02 -20.95
N ALA A 204 -6.61 14.44 -20.45
CA ALA A 204 -5.35 14.36 -21.17
C ALA A 204 -4.61 13.05 -20.85
N VAL A 205 -4.63 12.11 -21.78
CA VAL A 205 -3.75 10.93 -21.77
C VAL A 205 -2.57 11.20 -22.71
N PRO A 206 -1.33 11.36 -22.21
CA PRO A 206 -0.15 11.36 -23.07
C PRO A 206 0.16 9.93 -23.56
N PRO A 207 0.79 9.76 -24.74
CA PRO A 207 1.01 8.46 -25.34
C PRO A 207 1.77 7.53 -24.40
N GLU A 208 1.16 6.39 -24.08
CA GLU A 208 1.69 5.37 -23.20
C GLU A 208 2.94 4.72 -23.83
N GLY A 209 4.04 4.70 -23.08
CA GLY A 209 5.21 3.89 -23.40
C GLY A 209 4.84 2.41 -23.33
N ILE A 210 5.29 1.66 -24.32
CA ILE A 210 4.71 0.38 -24.74
C ILE A 210 5.24 -0.76 -23.85
N HIS A 211 4.57 -1.04 -22.73
CA HIS A 211 4.53 -2.41 -22.19
C HIS A 211 3.28 -3.10 -22.77
N PRO A 212 3.41 -4.22 -23.50
CA PRO A 212 2.31 -4.82 -24.25
C PRO A 212 1.11 -5.27 -23.40
N ASP A 213 1.32 -5.44 -22.09
CA ASP A 213 0.28 -5.87 -21.14
C ASP A 213 -0.23 -4.75 -20.20
N ALA A 214 0.29 -3.52 -20.32
CA ALA A 214 -0.17 -2.41 -19.48
C ALA A 214 -1.63 -2.03 -19.83
N GLY A 215 -2.53 -2.10 -18.85
CA GLY A 215 -3.94 -1.73 -19.05
C GLY A 215 -4.79 -2.76 -19.79
N ARG A 216 -4.28 -3.99 -20.01
CA ARG A 216 -5.11 -5.06 -20.59
C ARG A 216 -6.20 -5.44 -19.59
N ALA A 217 -7.46 -5.18 -19.95
CA ALA A 217 -8.59 -5.72 -19.21
C ALA A 217 -8.44 -7.25 -19.14
N PRO A 218 -8.54 -7.87 -17.95
CA PRO A 218 -8.45 -9.32 -17.84
C PRO A 218 -9.48 -9.95 -18.77
N ALA A 219 -9.08 -11.02 -19.46
CA ALA A 219 -10.01 -11.76 -20.31
C ALA A 219 -11.24 -12.18 -19.48
N PRO A 220 -12.46 -12.13 -20.05
CA PRO A 220 -13.66 -12.43 -19.29
C PRO A 220 -13.56 -13.85 -18.70
N LEU A 221 -13.62 -13.90 -17.36
CA LEU A 221 -13.51 -15.13 -16.58
C LEU A 221 -14.74 -16.02 -16.80
N ALA A 222 -14.56 -17.33 -16.68
CA ALA A 222 -15.65 -18.29 -16.77
C ALA A 222 -16.64 -18.11 -15.60
N THR A 223 -17.93 -18.31 -15.85
CA THR A 223 -18.93 -18.28 -14.77
C THR A 223 -19.13 -19.69 -14.21
N PRO A 224 -18.98 -19.89 -12.88
CA PRO A 224 -19.24 -21.19 -12.27
C PRO A 224 -20.73 -21.60 -12.38
N PRO A 225 -21.04 -22.91 -12.33
CA PRO A 225 -22.42 -23.38 -12.23
C PRO A 225 -23.16 -22.75 -11.06
N GLY A 226 -24.34 -22.18 -11.31
CA GLY A 226 -25.16 -21.53 -10.28
C GLY A 226 -24.77 -20.10 -9.93
N ALA A 227 -23.76 -19.53 -10.59
CA ALA A 227 -23.40 -18.11 -10.47
C ALA A 227 -23.75 -17.34 -11.76
N THR A 228 -23.73 -16.01 -11.67
CA THR A 228 -23.89 -15.09 -12.80
C THR A 228 -22.57 -14.35 -13.10
N PRO A 229 -22.36 -13.84 -14.33
CA PRO A 229 -21.23 -12.96 -14.62
C PRO A 229 -21.15 -11.74 -13.70
N GLN A 230 -22.29 -11.20 -13.29
CA GLN A 230 -22.38 -10.09 -12.35
C GLN A 230 -21.87 -10.48 -10.95
N GLN A 231 -22.13 -11.71 -10.50
CA GLN A 231 -21.57 -12.22 -9.24
C GLN A 231 -20.06 -12.42 -9.34
N VAL A 232 -19.54 -12.89 -10.48
CA VAL A 232 -18.08 -12.97 -10.70
C VAL A 232 -17.44 -11.58 -10.68
N ALA A 233 -18.07 -10.59 -11.33
CA ALA A 233 -17.58 -9.21 -11.32
C ALA A 233 -17.69 -8.52 -9.94
N LEU A 234 -18.73 -8.85 -9.16
CA LEU A 234 -18.82 -8.40 -7.76
C LEU A 234 -17.72 -9.06 -6.92
N GLY A 235 -17.51 -10.37 -7.10
CA GLY A 235 -16.48 -11.14 -6.40
C GLY A 235 -15.08 -10.64 -6.67
N ASP A 236 -14.80 -10.23 -7.92
CA ASP A 236 -13.56 -9.57 -8.31
C ASP A 236 -13.34 -8.28 -7.49
N ARG A 237 -14.37 -7.42 -7.41
CA ARG A 237 -14.30 -6.19 -6.61
C ARG A 237 -14.10 -6.45 -5.12
N ILE A 238 -14.76 -7.46 -4.55
CA ILE A 238 -14.58 -7.84 -3.15
C ILE A 238 -13.18 -8.40 -2.92
N PHE A 239 -12.71 -9.30 -3.79
CA PHE A 239 -11.38 -9.90 -3.70
C PHE A 239 -10.29 -8.83 -3.59
N HIS A 240 -10.47 -7.73 -4.31
CA HIS A 240 -9.53 -6.62 -4.36
C HIS A 240 -9.86 -5.42 -3.43
N GLY A 241 -10.90 -5.52 -2.59
CA GLY A 241 -11.25 -4.45 -1.65
C GLY A 241 -11.85 -3.19 -2.22
N GLU A 242 -12.46 -3.30 -3.39
CA GLU A 242 -13.33 -2.27 -3.94
C GLU A 242 -14.78 -2.36 -3.44
N ALA A 243 -15.14 -3.48 -2.78
CA ALA A 243 -16.44 -3.70 -2.19
C ALA A 243 -16.34 -4.50 -0.89
N ASP A 244 -17.23 -4.20 0.06
CA ASP A 244 -17.43 -4.92 1.33
C ASP A 244 -16.17 -5.14 2.20
N ASN A 245 -15.16 -4.27 2.04
CA ASN A 245 -13.85 -4.39 2.68
C ASN A 245 -13.19 -5.77 2.52
N GLY A 246 -13.49 -6.52 1.45
CA GLY A 246 -12.71 -7.70 1.12
C GLY A 246 -11.25 -7.28 0.82
N ALA A 247 -10.25 -8.11 1.10
CA ALA A 247 -8.85 -7.74 0.85
C ALA A 247 -8.02 -8.98 0.55
N CYS A 248 -8.64 -9.93 -0.13
CA CYS A 248 -8.05 -11.22 -0.46
C CYS A 248 -6.79 -11.06 -1.32
N SER A 249 -6.75 -10.05 -2.19
CA SER A 249 -5.60 -9.72 -3.04
C SER A 249 -4.35 -9.34 -2.24
N GLY A 250 -4.50 -8.78 -1.03
CA GLY A 250 -3.36 -8.46 -0.17
C GLY A 250 -2.56 -9.71 0.25
N CYS A 251 -3.25 -10.84 0.44
CA CYS A 251 -2.62 -12.11 0.79
C CYS A 251 -2.38 -13.01 -0.42
N HIS A 252 -3.26 -13.00 -1.41
CA HIS A 252 -3.24 -13.92 -2.55
C HIS A 252 -2.71 -13.30 -3.84
N GLY A 253 -2.23 -12.06 -3.81
CA GLY A 253 -1.78 -11.33 -4.99
C GLY A 253 -2.96 -10.76 -5.79
N SER A 254 -2.71 -9.68 -6.53
CA SER A 254 -3.70 -9.01 -7.39
C SER A 254 -4.14 -9.86 -8.58
N ASP A 255 -3.24 -10.68 -9.12
CA ASP A 255 -3.56 -11.65 -10.17
C ASP A 255 -4.03 -13.01 -9.60
N ALA A 256 -4.25 -13.08 -8.29
CA ALA A 256 -4.46 -14.30 -7.53
C ALA A 256 -3.30 -15.33 -7.69
N GLY A 257 -2.10 -14.88 -8.05
CA GLY A 257 -0.87 -15.67 -8.24
C GLY A 257 -0.12 -16.00 -6.94
N GLY A 258 -0.65 -15.56 -5.81
CA GLY A 258 -0.09 -15.78 -4.49
C GLY A 258 0.90 -14.71 -4.07
N SER A 259 1.37 -14.84 -2.84
CA SER A 259 2.39 -14.01 -2.22
C SER A 259 3.18 -14.87 -1.21
N PRO A 260 4.23 -14.34 -0.56
CA PRO A 260 4.87 -15.05 0.55
C PRO A 260 3.91 -15.42 1.69
N VAL A 261 2.79 -14.70 1.86
CA VAL A 261 1.84 -14.93 2.96
C VAL A 261 0.64 -15.81 2.56
N GLY A 262 0.34 -15.97 1.27
CA GLY A 262 -0.83 -16.74 0.80
C GLY A 262 -0.60 -17.46 -0.53
N PRO A 263 -1.21 -18.64 -0.74
CA PRO A 263 -0.99 -19.44 -1.95
C PRO A 263 -1.57 -18.79 -3.22
N PRO A 264 -1.05 -19.16 -4.41
CA PRO A 264 -1.75 -18.90 -5.66
C PRO A 264 -3.13 -19.58 -5.67
N LEU A 265 -4.12 -18.87 -6.17
CA LEU A 265 -5.48 -19.38 -6.42
C LEU A 265 -5.75 -19.56 -7.92
N ASN A 266 -4.92 -18.97 -8.79
CA ASN A 266 -5.08 -19.01 -10.25
C ASN A 266 -4.44 -20.24 -10.93
N THR A 267 -3.87 -21.17 -10.17
CA THR A 267 -3.17 -22.35 -10.73
C THR A 267 -4.07 -23.57 -10.91
N GLY A 268 -5.27 -23.57 -10.31
CA GLY A 268 -6.14 -24.74 -10.24
C GLY A 268 -5.68 -25.84 -9.28
N HIS A 269 -4.57 -25.63 -8.55
CA HIS A 269 -4.10 -26.50 -7.50
C HIS A 269 -4.60 -26.04 -6.12
N TRP A 270 -5.42 -26.87 -5.47
CA TRP A 270 -6.06 -26.51 -4.21
C TRP A 270 -5.43 -27.24 -3.03
N LEU A 271 -4.96 -26.47 -2.04
CA LEU A 271 -4.35 -27.01 -0.82
C LEU A 271 -5.39 -27.46 0.22
N TRP A 272 -6.60 -26.89 0.17
CA TRP A 272 -7.72 -27.16 1.08
C TRP A 272 -8.98 -27.48 0.29
N GLY A 273 -9.17 -28.77 0.04
CA GLY A 273 -10.32 -29.31 -0.68
C GLY A 273 -10.05 -29.51 -2.17
N ASP A 274 -11.12 -29.64 -2.95
CA ASP A 274 -11.09 -30.11 -4.34
C ASP A 274 -11.23 -28.99 -5.39
N GLY A 275 -11.41 -27.75 -4.95
CA GLY A 275 -11.65 -26.61 -5.83
C GLY A 275 -13.09 -26.46 -6.30
N SER A 276 -14.02 -27.27 -5.80
CA SER A 276 -15.45 -27.06 -6.02
C SER A 276 -15.92 -25.75 -5.38
N LEU A 277 -16.97 -25.12 -5.92
CA LEU A 277 -17.57 -23.93 -5.32
C LEU A 277 -17.91 -24.13 -3.83
N ALA A 278 -18.45 -25.30 -3.47
CA ALA A 278 -18.79 -25.61 -2.08
C ALA A 278 -17.53 -25.67 -1.20
N SER A 279 -16.47 -26.32 -1.66
CA SER A 279 -15.20 -26.38 -0.94
C SER A 279 -14.56 -25.00 -0.78
N LEU A 280 -14.57 -24.19 -1.84
CA LEU A 280 -14.01 -22.83 -1.81
C LEU A 280 -14.81 -21.92 -0.87
N ARG A 281 -16.15 -21.99 -0.93
CA ARG A 281 -17.03 -21.25 -0.02
C ARG A 281 -16.74 -21.60 1.44
N ASP A 282 -16.61 -22.89 1.74
CA ASP A 282 -16.36 -23.35 3.11
C ASP A 282 -15.00 -22.86 3.63
N ALA A 283 -13.96 -22.94 2.78
CA ALA A 283 -12.63 -22.45 3.11
C ALA A 283 -12.61 -20.93 3.33
N ILE A 284 -13.30 -20.15 2.50
CA ILE A 284 -13.40 -18.69 2.66
C ILE A 284 -14.19 -18.36 3.92
N ALA A 285 -15.34 -18.99 4.14
CA ALA A 285 -16.21 -18.71 5.28
C ALA A 285 -15.54 -19.01 6.62
N LYS A 286 -14.83 -20.14 6.74
CA LYS A 286 -14.20 -20.59 7.99
C LYS A 286 -12.77 -20.12 8.15
N GLY A 287 -12.13 -19.70 7.06
CA GLY A 287 -10.70 -19.43 7.02
C GLY A 287 -9.85 -20.70 7.18
N VAL A 288 -8.54 -20.50 7.19
CA VAL A 288 -7.52 -21.51 7.36
C VAL A 288 -6.63 -21.13 8.54
N ALA A 289 -7.03 -21.58 9.74
CA ALA A 289 -6.32 -21.29 10.99
C ALA A 289 -4.91 -21.93 11.10
N LYS A 290 -4.65 -23.00 10.33
CA LYS A 290 -3.38 -23.73 10.31
C LYS A 290 -2.94 -23.99 8.86
N PRO A 291 -2.24 -23.03 8.23
CA PRO A 291 -1.71 -23.18 6.89
C PRO A 291 -0.75 -24.38 6.74
N LYS A 292 -0.68 -24.98 5.55
CA LYS A 292 0.15 -26.17 5.25
C LYS A 292 1.54 -25.78 4.73
N ARG A 293 1.65 -24.65 4.03
CA ARG A 293 2.83 -24.26 3.24
C ARG A 293 3.12 -22.74 3.23
N TYR A 294 2.35 -21.95 3.98
CA TYR A 294 2.45 -20.47 4.01
C TYR A 294 2.35 -19.98 5.45
N GLU A 295 3.01 -18.90 5.81
CA GLU A 295 3.01 -18.41 7.20
C GLU A 295 1.74 -17.61 7.56
N GLY A 296 1.00 -17.13 6.56
CA GLY A 296 -0.22 -16.36 6.75
C GLY A 296 -1.42 -17.24 7.11
N VAL A 297 -1.93 -17.07 8.34
CA VAL A 297 -3.26 -17.57 8.71
C VAL A 297 -4.31 -16.84 7.87
N MET A 298 -5.19 -17.59 7.21
CA MET A 298 -6.36 -17.02 6.54
C MET A 298 -7.50 -16.91 7.56
N PRO A 299 -7.89 -15.70 8.02
CA PRO A 299 -9.04 -15.56 8.89
C PRO A 299 -10.36 -15.92 8.19
N PRO A 300 -11.41 -16.29 8.94
CA PRO A 300 -12.77 -16.38 8.41
C PRO A 300 -13.13 -15.13 7.60
N MET A 301 -13.68 -15.33 6.40
CA MET A 301 -14.07 -14.28 5.46
C MET A 301 -12.96 -13.26 5.17
N GLY A 302 -11.69 -13.69 5.17
CA GLY A 302 -10.57 -12.78 4.90
C GLY A 302 -10.38 -11.69 5.97
N GLY A 303 -11.02 -11.80 7.14
CA GLY A 303 -10.88 -10.88 8.26
C GLY A 303 -11.85 -9.70 8.21
N SER A 304 -12.72 -9.63 7.20
CA SER A 304 -13.84 -8.70 7.14
C SER A 304 -15.16 -9.46 7.25
N PRO A 305 -16.14 -8.99 8.05
CA PRO A 305 -17.49 -9.54 8.00
C PRO A 305 -18.07 -9.36 6.59
N MET A 306 -18.51 -10.44 5.96
CA MET A 306 -19.18 -10.39 4.65
C MET A 306 -20.62 -10.85 4.74
N SER A 307 -21.48 -10.31 3.87
CA SER A 307 -22.82 -10.86 3.66
C SER A 307 -22.74 -12.25 3.01
N LYS A 308 -23.87 -12.98 3.02
CA LYS A 308 -23.95 -14.28 2.32
C LYS A 308 -23.76 -14.10 0.81
N GLU A 309 -24.32 -13.03 0.27
CA GLU A 309 -24.26 -12.66 -1.13
C GLU A 309 -22.81 -12.32 -1.55
N ASP A 310 -22.09 -11.58 -0.72
CA ASP A 310 -20.69 -11.19 -0.95
C ASP A 310 -19.74 -12.38 -0.86
N LEU A 311 -19.96 -13.27 0.12
CA LEU A 311 -19.26 -14.55 0.21
C LEU A 311 -19.47 -15.39 -1.06
N ASP A 312 -20.67 -15.38 -1.64
CA ASP A 312 -21.00 -16.15 -2.84
C ASP A 312 -20.35 -15.57 -4.07
N ALA A 313 -20.36 -14.23 -4.17
CA ALA A 313 -19.69 -13.50 -5.22
C ALA A 313 -18.17 -13.74 -5.20
N VAL A 314 -17.50 -13.55 -4.07
CA VAL A 314 -16.04 -13.75 -3.97
C VAL A 314 -15.65 -15.21 -4.20
N THR A 315 -16.48 -16.17 -3.74
CA THR A 315 -16.27 -17.60 -4.05
C THR A 315 -16.37 -17.86 -5.55
N ALA A 316 -17.36 -17.28 -6.23
CA ALA A 316 -17.52 -17.41 -7.67
C ALA A 316 -16.31 -16.87 -8.44
N TYR A 317 -15.76 -15.74 -8.01
CA TYR A 317 -14.54 -15.17 -8.57
C TYR A 317 -13.32 -16.08 -8.35
N VAL A 318 -13.07 -16.55 -7.12
CA VAL A 318 -11.94 -17.44 -6.80
C VAL A 318 -12.01 -18.74 -7.61
N TRP A 319 -13.22 -19.30 -7.78
CA TRP A 319 -13.42 -20.44 -8.66
C TRP A 319 -13.05 -20.10 -10.11
N ALA A 320 -13.52 -18.96 -10.60
CA ALA A 320 -13.34 -18.54 -11.98
C ALA A 320 -11.86 -18.31 -12.36
N VAL A 321 -11.08 -17.69 -11.47
CA VAL A 321 -9.63 -17.51 -11.69
C VAL A 321 -8.87 -18.84 -11.63
N GLY A 322 -9.19 -19.72 -10.68
CA GLY A 322 -8.53 -21.02 -10.56
C GLY A 322 -8.86 -22.02 -11.67
N HIS A 323 -9.90 -21.75 -12.46
CA HIS A 323 -10.32 -22.59 -13.59
C HIS A 323 -10.03 -21.95 -14.96
N ALA A 324 -9.43 -20.75 -14.99
CA ALA A 324 -9.15 -20.03 -16.24
C ALA A 324 -8.17 -20.77 -17.18
N GLY A 325 -7.27 -21.60 -16.63
CA GLY A 325 -6.29 -22.40 -17.39
C GLY A 325 -6.76 -23.79 -17.84
N LYS A 326 -8.02 -24.20 -17.57
CA LYS A 326 -8.56 -25.53 -17.95
C LYS A 326 -9.33 -25.52 -19.28
N ARG A 327 -9.03 -24.60 -20.20
CA ARG A 327 -9.62 -24.58 -21.55
C ARG A 327 -8.85 -25.48 -22.49
#